data_AF-A0A9E2W2N6-F1
#
_entry.id   AF-A0A9E2W2N6-F1
#
_cell.length_a   1.000
_cell.length_b   1.000
_cell.length_c   1.000
_cell.angle_alpha   90.00
_cell.angle_beta   90.00
_cell.angle_gamma   90.00
#
_symmetry.space_group_name_H-M   'P 1'
#
loop_
_entity.id
_entity.type
_entity.pdbx_description
1 polymer ?
#
loop_
_entity_poly.entity_id
_entity_poly.type
_entity_poly.pdbx_seq_one_letter_code
_entity_poly.pdbx_strand_id
1 'polypeptide(L)'
;MRSVKVLATLLAVLTICGVPAGASASHLSYAPERPQPGWTVGATTARGVVTDYKMERVAGVWFRVFRLRARTALLRWHVGATDPPGAWHTVPSDAGPAVNWPNEGLAGVVGVFNGGFKVGAKAGGSMVDGLTLSPIVPGDMTIAIDAAGHWRMGVWGQSLPSRSFHPIALRQNLGPLVLGGRLTSAAYANIFSWGSPLNNQPSEPRSGLGVDAAGNLIYVATMSDIGPVTLGQALLAAGVRTGMELDMNPYWPILGGSFHPLHAPGPLPVQIPYSEHDPAIYFNGWQRDFFVGLAEPNSWTCSWVSPGLTTRGLVPQPLRAVGTGCPRS
;
A
#
# COMPACT_ATOMS: atom_id res chain seq x y z
N MET A 1 -11.13 21.99 83.71
CA MET A 1 -11.64 23.30 83.24
C MET A 1 -11.22 23.50 81.80
N ARG A 2 -12.10 24.10 81.01
CA ARG A 2 -12.15 24.09 79.53
C ARG A 2 -10.91 24.70 78.87
N SER A 3 -10.42 24.04 77.83
CA SER A 3 -9.48 24.62 76.85
C SER A 3 -10.25 25.47 75.83
N VAL A 4 -9.78 26.69 75.56
CA VAL A 4 -10.21 27.52 74.43
C VAL A 4 -8.98 27.94 73.62
N LYS A 5 -9.19 27.86 72.30
CA LYS A 5 -8.29 28.07 71.16
C LYS A 5 -7.65 29.46 71.11
N VAL A 6 -6.45 29.53 70.53
CA VAL A 6 -5.99 30.70 69.76
C VAL A 6 -5.47 30.22 68.41
N LEU A 7 -6.01 30.81 67.35
CA LEU A 7 -5.70 30.56 65.94
C LEU A 7 -4.73 31.65 65.48
N ALA A 8 -3.60 31.27 64.87
CA ALA A 8 -2.67 32.22 64.24
C ALA A 8 -2.45 31.83 62.77
N THR A 9 -2.77 32.78 61.89
CA THR A 9 -2.66 32.71 60.43
C THR A 9 -1.21 32.96 60.01
N LEU A 10 -0.61 32.10 59.18
CA LEU A 10 0.70 32.36 58.55
C LEU A 10 0.53 32.56 57.03
N LEU A 11 1.03 33.71 56.55
CA LEU A 11 1.22 34.07 55.15
C LEU A 11 2.43 33.29 54.58
N ALA A 12 2.29 32.66 53.41
CA ALA A 12 3.43 32.07 52.68
C ALA A 12 3.75 32.92 51.45
N VAL A 13 5.03 33.31 51.33
CA VAL A 13 5.61 34.14 50.28
C VAL A 13 5.88 33.29 49.03
N LEU A 14 5.45 33.77 47.86
CA LEU A 14 5.70 33.16 46.55
C LEU A 14 7.16 33.40 46.12
N THR A 15 7.92 32.35 45.82
CA THR A 15 9.22 32.46 45.16
C THR A 15 9.08 31.99 43.71
N ILE A 16 9.25 32.91 42.76
CA ILE A 16 9.25 32.62 41.32
C ILE A 16 10.67 32.18 40.94
N CYS A 17 10.87 30.89 40.70
CA CYS A 17 12.09 30.39 40.05
C CYS A 17 11.99 30.63 38.54
N GLY A 18 12.97 31.34 37.99
CA GLY A 18 13.11 31.57 36.56
C GLY A 18 13.39 30.28 35.79
N VAL A 19 12.70 30.09 34.67
CA VAL A 19 12.94 29.01 33.72
C VAL A 19 14.12 29.42 32.82
N PRO A 20 15.17 28.60 32.67
CA PRO A 20 16.25 28.92 31.74
C PRO A 20 15.72 28.81 30.30
N ALA A 21 15.87 29.89 29.55
CA ALA A 21 15.67 29.91 28.11
C ALA A 21 16.81 29.12 27.43
N GLY A 22 16.45 28.13 26.60
CA GLY A 22 17.43 27.45 25.75
C GLY A 22 17.27 25.94 25.65
N ALA A 23 16.06 25.44 25.40
CA ALA A 23 15.92 24.11 24.79
C ALA A 23 15.93 24.29 23.27
N SER A 24 17.11 24.19 22.66
CA SER A 24 17.23 24.09 21.20
C SER A 24 16.39 22.90 20.73
N ALA A 25 15.40 23.15 19.88
CA ALA A 25 14.64 22.09 19.23
C ALA A 25 15.63 21.24 18.43
N SER A 26 15.89 20.02 18.90
CA SER A 26 16.64 19.03 18.15
C SER A 26 15.84 18.72 16.88
N HIS A 27 16.26 19.29 15.74
CA HIS A 27 15.75 18.89 14.44
C HIS A 27 16.05 17.40 14.27
N LEU A 28 15.00 16.57 14.29
CA LEU A 28 15.12 15.16 13.94
C LEU A 28 15.61 15.07 12.50
N SER A 29 16.91 14.83 12.32
CA SER A 29 17.48 14.54 11.00
C SER A 29 17.14 13.09 10.65
N TYR A 30 16.12 12.89 9.84
CA TYR A 30 15.80 11.56 9.33
C TYR A 30 16.85 11.14 8.31
N ALA A 31 17.53 10.01 8.57
CA ALA A 31 18.50 9.47 7.64
C ALA A 31 17.80 8.99 6.35
N PRO A 32 18.40 9.26 5.18
CA PRO A 32 17.91 8.72 3.91
C PRO A 32 17.86 7.18 3.91
N GLU A 33 16.85 6.62 3.24
CA GLU A 33 16.74 5.19 2.94
C GLU A 33 17.92 4.74 2.06
N ARG A 34 18.66 3.74 2.54
CA ARG A 34 19.86 3.22 1.86
C ARG A 34 19.53 1.96 1.05
N PRO A 35 20.26 1.71 -0.06
CA PRO A 35 20.19 0.44 -0.77
C PRO A 35 20.45 -0.74 0.15
N GLN A 36 19.76 -1.86 -0.09
CA GLN A 36 19.93 -3.09 0.67
C GLN A 36 20.61 -4.17 -0.19
N PRO A 37 21.52 -4.99 0.38
CA PRO A 37 22.14 -6.09 -0.34
C PRO A 37 21.11 -7.04 -0.97
N GLY A 38 21.39 -7.52 -2.18
CA GLY A 38 20.50 -8.42 -2.92
C GLY A 38 19.31 -7.73 -3.61
N TRP A 39 19.19 -6.41 -3.50
CA TRP A 39 18.18 -5.62 -4.20
C TRP A 39 18.83 -4.66 -5.20
N THR A 40 18.23 -4.56 -6.38
CA THR A 40 18.55 -3.52 -7.36
C THR A 40 17.68 -2.30 -7.10
N VAL A 41 18.29 -1.13 -6.95
CA VAL A 41 17.55 0.12 -6.78
C VAL A 41 16.73 0.41 -8.04
N GLY A 42 15.43 0.67 -7.85
CA GLY A 42 14.52 1.14 -8.89
C GLY A 42 14.57 2.67 -8.94
N ALA A 43 13.76 3.33 -8.12
CA ALA A 43 13.68 4.78 -8.02
C ALA A 43 14.23 5.31 -6.69
N THR A 44 14.77 6.53 -6.73
CA THR A 44 15.28 7.28 -5.56
C THR A 44 14.76 8.71 -5.52
N THR A 45 14.68 9.28 -4.32
CA THR A 45 14.46 10.71 -4.07
C THR A 45 15.55 11.26 -3.14
N ALA A 46 15.44 12.52 -2.72
CA ALA A 46 16.30 13.07 -1.68
C ALA A 46 16.18 12.33 -0.33
N ARG A 47 15.06 11.63 -0.09
CA ARG A 47 14.89 10.74 1.07
C ARG A 47 15.53 9.35 0.89
N GLY A 48 16.16 9.07 -0.24
CA GLY A 48 16.81 7.79 -0.53
C GLY A 48 15.99 6.88 -1.43
N VAL A 49 16.16 5.57 -1.27
CA VAL A 49 15.48 4.55 -2.09
C VAL A 49 13.96 4.60 -1.87
N VAL A 50 13.19 4.65 -2.95
CA VAL A 50 11.71 4.59 -2.96
C VAL A 50 11.23 3.21 -3.38
N THR A 51 11.84 2.67 -4.44
CA THR A 51 11.56 1.33 -4.94
C THR A 51 12.84 0.56 -5.19
N ASP A 52 12.77 -0.74 -5.02
CA ASP A 52 13.81 -1.67 -5.41
C ASP A 52 13.20 -3.00 -5.87
N TYR A 53 13.97 -3.78 -6.60
CA TYR A 53 13.49 -4.99 -7.25
C TYR A 53 14.58 -6.04 -7.36
N LYS A 54 14.16 -7.29 -7.57
CA LYS A 54 15.05 -8.42 -7.85
C LYS A 54 14.33 -9.52 -8.63
N MET A 55 15.08 -10.53 -9.03
CA MET A 55 14.54 -11.83 -9.39
C MET A 55 14.78 -12.78 -8.22
N GLU A 56 13.75 -13.54 -7.84
CA GLU A 56 13.83 -14.55 -6.78
C GLU A 56 13.54 -15.92 -7.40
N ARG A 57 14.31 -16.95 -7.04
CA ARG A 57 14.11 -18.31 -7.57
C ARG A 57 13.56 -19.23 -6.50
N VAL A 58 12.36 -19.75 -6.72
CA VAL A 58 11.68 -20.66 -5.78
C VAL A 58 11.12 -21.85 -6.53
N ALA A 59 11.37 -23.06 -6.02
CA ALA A 59 10.93 -24.31 -6.64
C ALA A 59 11.30 -24.40 -8.15
N GLY A 60 12.46 -23.88 -8.53
CA GLY A 60 12.94 -23.87 -9.92
C GLY A 60 12.38 -22.74 -10.80
N VAL A 61 11.35 -22.02 -10.33
CA VAL A 61 10.66 -20.93 -11.05
C VAL A 61 11.24 -19.57 -10.65
N TRP A 62 11.33 -18.67 -11.63
CA TRP A 62 11.74 -17.29 -11.42
C TRP A 62 10.53 -16.38 -11.16
N PHE A 63 10.67 -15.54 -10.15
CA PHE A 63 9.68 -14.53 -9.75
C PHE A 63 10.29 -13.15 -9.87
N ARG A 64 9.51 -12.21 -10.43
CA ARG A 64 9.80 -10.79 -10.28
C ARG A 64 9.33 -10.37 -8.90
N VAL A 65 10.23 -9.78 -8.12
CA VAL A 65 9.93 -9.16 -6.83
C VAL A 65 10.14 -7.66 -6.96
N PHE A 66 9.15 -6.88 -6.59
CA PHE A 66 9.18 -5.42 -6.58
C PHE A 66 8.73 -4.90 -5.22
N ARG A 67 9.47 -3.95 -4.66
CA ARG A 67 9.24 -3.46 -3.30
C ARG A 67 9.13 -1.94 -3.27
N LEU A 68 8.08 -1.47 -2.62
CA LEU A 68 7.88 -0.06 -2.24
C LEU A 68 8.35 0.12 -0.80
N ARG A 69 9.22 1.11 -0.57
CA ARG A 69 9.81 1.39 0.72
C ARG A 69 8.86 2.19 1.59
N ALA A 70 8.46 1.67 2.75
CA ALA A 70 7.38 2.25 3.57
C ALA A 70 7.64 3.70 4.05
N ARG A 71 8.90 4.11 4.14
CA ARG A 71 9.28 5.46 4.62
C ARG A 71 9.35 6.52 3.51
N THR A 72 9.34 6.10 2.25
CA THR A 72 9.65 6.95 1.09
C THR A 72 8.72 6.76 -0.09
N ALA A 73 7.85 5.75 -0.05
CA ALA A 73 6.82 5.50 -1.04
C ALA A 73 5.41 5.59 -0.42
N LEU A 74 4.43 5.88 -1.27
CA LEU A 74 3.01 5.90 -1.00
C LEU A 74 2.28 4.92 -1.94
N LEU A 75 1.04 4.61 -1.63
CA LEU A 75 0.18 3.74 -2.43
C LEU A 75 -1.18 4.39 -2.66
N ARG A 76 -1.70 4.28 -3.88
CA ARG A 76 -3.12 4.49 -4.19
C ARG A 76 -3.71 3.23 -4.82
N TRP A 77 -5.02 3.08 -4.68
CA TRP A 77 -5.79 2.01 -5.31
C TRP A 77 -6.82 2.63 -6.24
N HIS A 78 -6.90 2.07 -7.44
CA HIS A 78 -7.72 2.56 -8.54
C HIS A 78 -8.72 1.49 -8.95
N VAL A 79 -9.99 1.87 -9.15
CA VAL A 79 -11.02 0.95 -9.65
C VAL A 79 -10.85 0.74 -11.15
N GLY A 80 -11.20 -0.44 -11.65
CA GLY A 80 -11.23 -0.70 -13.08
C GLY A 80 -12.47 -0.09 -13.75
N ALA A 81 -12.41 0.03 -15.09
CA ALA A 81 -13.50 0.54 -15.90
C ALA A 81 -14.71 -0.40 -15.94
N THR A 82 -14.48 -1.69 -15.60
CA THR A 82 -15.53 -2.73 -15.60
C THR A 82 -15.70 -3.38 -14.24
N ASP A 83 -14.65 -3.46 -13.41
CA ASP A 83 -14.70 -4.09 -12.09
C ASP A 83 -14.04 -3.19 -11.03
N PRO A 84 -14.67 -2.93 -9.86
CA PRO A 84 -16.01 -3.41 -9.44
C PRO A 84 -17.17 -2.95 -10.35
N PRO A 85 -18.19 -3.79 -10.62
CA PRO A 85 -19.25 -3.46 -11.56
C PRO A 85 -20.00 -2.18 -11.20
N GLY A 86 -20.02 -1.23 -12.14
CA GLY A 86 -20.67 0.08 -11.96
C GLY A 86 -19.92 1.07 -11.06
N ALA A 87 -18.79 0.67 -10.46
CA ALA A 87 -18.07 1.53 -9.51
C ALA A 87 -17.38 2.74 -10.17
N TRP A 88 -16.90 2.60 -11.41
CA TRP A 88 -16.21 3.71 -12.09
C TRP A 88 -17.06 5.00 -12.13
N HIS A 89 -18.36 4.89 -12.35
CA HIS A 89 -19.27 6.04 -12.38
C HIS A 89 -19.68 6.55 -10.99
N THR A 90 -19.25 5.88 -9.93
CA THR A 90 -19.60 6.20 -8.55
C THR A 90 -18.39 6.55 -7.70
N VAL A 91 -17.19 6.61 -8.27
CA VAL A 91 -15.97 7.09 -7.58
C VAL A 91 -15.51 8.43 -8.15
N PRO A 92 -14.75 9.22 -7.39
CA PRO A 92 -14.04 10.36 -7.94
C PRO A 92 -13.14 9.98 -9.12
N SER A 93 -12.97 10.90 -10.08
CA SER A 93 -12.19 10.61 -11.29
C SER A 93 -10.71 10.32 -11.04
N ASP A 94 -10.19 10.68 -9.86
CA ASP A 94 -8.82 10.38 -9.43
C ASP A 94 -8.65 9.06 -8.69
N ALA A 95 -9.73 8.28 -8.54
CA ALA A 95 -9.73 6.87 -8.12
C ALA A 95 -10.13 5.92 -9.28
N GLY A 96 -10.16 6.44 -10.51
CA GLY A 96 -10.65 5.79 -11.71
C GLY A 96 -9.73 4.77 -12.37
N PRO A 97 -10.06 4.29 -13.58
CA PRO A 97 -9.36 3.21 -14.27
C PRO A 97 -7.99 3.59 -14.81
N ALA A 98 -7.60 4.86 -14.75
CA ALA A 98 -6.33 5.35 -15.24
C ALA A 98 -5.56 6.02 -14.10
N VAL A 99 -4.22 5.99 -14.20
CA VAL A 99 -3.33 6.84 -13.41
C VAL A 99 -3.79 8.29 -13.56
N ASN A 100 -4.04 8.95 -12.43
CA ASN A 100 -4.45 10.35 -12.42
C ASN A 100 -3.21 11.25 -12.47
N TRP A 101 -2.65 11.45 -13.65
CA TRP A 101 -1.46 12.29 -13.84
C TRP A 101 -1.55 13.70 -13.24
N PRO A 102 -2.69 14.42 -13.31
CA PRO A 102 -2.80 15.73 -12.66
C PRO A 102 -2.54 15.71 -11.15
N ASN A 103 -2.89 14.63 -10.44
CA ASN A 103 -2.71 14.49 -9.00
C ASN A 103 -1.47 13.66 -8.65
N GLU A 104 -1.38 12.45 -9.18
CA GLU A 104 -0.32 11.48 -8.91
C GLU A 104 1.02 11.89 -9.53
N GLY A 105 0.98 12.63 -10.64
CA GLY A 105 2.16 13.24 -11.23
C GLY A 105 2.78 14.31 -10.34
N LEU A 106 2.06 14.91 -9.38
CA LEU A 106 2.64 15.84 -8.41
C LEU A 106 3.60 15.12 -7.45
N ALA A 107 3.20 13.94 -6.97
CA ALA A 107 4.03 13.09 -6.12
C ALA A 107 5.12 12.36 -6.91
N GLY A 108 4.79 11.96 -8.14
CA GLY A 108 5.65 11.20 -9.02
C GLY A 108 5.38 9.70 -8.91
N VAL A 109 4.95 9.08 -10.01
CA VAL A 109 4.64 7.66 -10.10
C VAL A 109 5.94 6.85 -10.16
N VAL A 110 6.08 5.86 -9.28
CA VAL A 110 7.26 4.98 -9.20
C VAL A 110 6.97 3.53 -9.57
N GLY A 111 5.69 3.16 -9.65
CA GLY A 111 5.28 1.89 -10.21
C GLY A 111 3.77 1.70 -10.25
N VAL A 112 3.33 0.70 -11.00
CA VAL A 112 1.94 0.26 -11.15
C VAL A 112 1.91 -1.26 -11.17
N PHE A 113 0.89 -1.86 -10.57
CA PHE A 113 0.68 -3.30 -10.62
C PHE A 113 -0.78 -3.68 -10.40
N ASN A 114 -1.17 -4.86 -10.87
CA ASN A 114 -2.55 -5.32 -10.84
C ASN A 114 -3.15 -5.41 -9.43
N GLY A 115 -4.47 -5.33 -9.38
CA GLY A 115 -5.27 -5.53 -8.18
C GLY A 115 -5.63 -6.99 -7.92
N GLY A 116 -6.70 -7.19 -7.16
CA GLY A 116 -7.21 -8.51 -6.80
C GLY A 116 -8.21 -9.07 -7.82
N PHE A 117 -8.87 -10.17 -7.45
CA PHE A 117 -9.91 -10.78 -8.28
C PHE A 117 -11.13 -9.87 -8.43
N LYS A 118 -11.86 -10.06 -9.53
CA LYS A 118 -13.17 -9.45 -9.75
C LYS A 118 -14.13 -9.64 -8.58
N VAL A 119 -15.04 -8.69 -8.35
CA VAL A 119 -16.11 -8.82 -7.34
C VAL A 119 -16.92 -10.11 -7.51
N GLY A 120 -17.20 -10.51 -8.76
CA GLY A 120 -17.93 -11.74 -9.07
C GLY A 120 -17.25 -13.04 -8.59
N ALA A 121 -15.94 -13.01 -8.33
CA ALA A 121 -15.20 -14.13 -7.75
C ALA A 121 -15.42 -14.28 -6.24
N LYS A 122 -16.12 -13.34 -5.59
CA LYS A 122 -16.38 -13.32 -4.15
C LYS A 122 -15.10 -13.38 -3.30
N ALA A 123 -14.04 -12.74 -3.77
CA ALA A 123 -12.74 -12.70 -3.12
C ALA A 123 -12.61 -11.57 -2.08
N GLY A 124 -13.72 -11.06 -1.55
CA GLY A 124 -13.73 -9.99 -0.56
C GLY A 124 -14.16 -8.63 -1.13
N GLY A 125 -14.17 -7.64 -0.25
CA GLY A 125 -14.68 -6.31 -0.50
C GLY A 125 -13.65 -5.26 -0.87
N SER A 126 -14.15 -4.06 -1.15
CA SER A 126 -13.33 -2.90 -1.47
C SER A 126 -14.00 -1.59 -1.09
N MET A 127 -13.19 -0.61 -0.75
CA MET A 127 -13.58 0.75 -0.42
C MET A 127 -12.56 1.72 -1.02
N VAL A 128 -13.01 2.86 -1.53
CA VAL A 128 -12.12 3.96 -1.94
C VAL A 128 -12.73 5.28 -1.54
N ASP A 129 -11.90 6.17 -1.00
CA ASP A 129 -12.29 7.45 -0.43
C ASP A 129 -13.50 7.39 0.53
N GLY A 130 -13.60 6.30 1.30
CA GLY A 130 -14.71 6.05 2.23
C GLY A 130 -15.98 5.47 1.60
N LEU A 131 -16.07 5.40 0.27
CA LEU A 131 -17.17 4.76 -0.44
C LEU A 131 -16.94 3.25 -0.53
N THR A 132 -17.77 2.46 0.16
CA THR A 132 -17.75 1.00 0.05
C THR A 132 -18.35 0.58 -1.29
N LEU A 133 -17.54 -0.05 -2.15
CA LEU A 133 -17.92 -0.50 -3.48
C LEU A 133 -18.41 -1.95 -3.49
N SER A 134 -17.87 -2.76 -2.57
CA SER A 134 -18.32 -4.12 -2.32
C SER A 134 -18.16 -4.46 -0.83
N PRO A 135 -19.03 -5.32 -0.26
CA PRO A 135 -19.06 -5.55 1.19
C PRO A 135 -17.73 -6.07 1.74
N ILE A 136 -17.24 -5.46 2.83
CA ILE A 136 -16.03 -5.90 3.52
C ILE A 136 -16.33 -7.17 4.33
N VAL A 137 -15.54 -8.22 4.13
CA VAL A 137 -15.75 -9.57 4.66
C VAL A 137 -14.78 -9.85 5.82
N PRO A 138 -15.28 -10.24 7.01
CA PRO A 138 -14.42 -10.71 8.10
C PRO A 138 -13.63 -11.98 7.72
N GLY A 139 -12.37 -12.04 8.12
CA GLY A 139 -11.47 -13.17 7.84
C GLY A 139 -10.67 -13.05 6.54
N ASP A 140 -11.06 -12.18 5.62
CA ASP A 140 -10.31 -11.92 4.40
C ASP A 140 -9.06 -11.08 4.69
N MET A 141 -8.01 -11.31 3.90
CA MET A 141 -6.80 -10.49 3.93
C MET A 141 -7.11 -9.14 3.28
N THR A 142 -6.69 -8.07 3.94
CA THR A 142 -6.99 -6.69 3.54
C THR A 142 -5.70 -5.89 3.47
N ILE A 143 -5.47 -5.19 2.35
CA ILE A 143 -4.61 -4.01 2.32
C ILE A 143 -5.46 -2.77 2.56
N ALA A 144 -5.01 -1.94 3.48
CA ALA A 144 -5.67 -0.74 3.94
C ALA A 144 -4.74 0.45 3.72
N ILE A 145 -5.26 1.53 3.15
CA ILE A 145 -4.50 2.72 2.77
C ILE A 145 -5.14 3.94 3.44
N ASP A 146 -4.35 4.73 4.15
CA ASP A 146 -4.82 5.93 4.83
C ASP A 146 -4.79 7.16 3.92
N ALA A 147 -5.25 8.29 4.46
CA ALA A 147 -5.30 9.57 3.76
C ALA A 147 -3.92 10.07 3.31
N ALA A 148 -2.82 9.61 3.92
CA ALA A 148 -1.46 9.97 3.49
C ALA A 148 -0.93 9.04 2.39
N GLY A 149 -1.66 7.98 2.03
CA GLY A 149 -1.19 6.95 1.12
C GLY A 149 -0.27 5.92 1.77
N HIS A 150 -0.12 5.95 3.11
CA HIS A 150 0.56 4.89 3.84
C HIS A 150 -0.34 3.67 3.92
N TRP A 151 0.27 2.49 4.02
CA TRP A 151 -0.46 1.23 4.00
C TRP A 151 -0.27 0.40 5.27
N ARG A 152 -1.26 -0.44 5.55
CA ARG A 152 -1.16 -1.59 6.45
C ARG A 152 -1.87 -2.78 5.84
N MET A 153 -1.38 -3.98 6.13
CA MET A 153 -2.02 -5.21 5.69
C MET A 153 -2.33 -6.11 6.88
N GLY A 154 -3.45 -6.81 6.81
CA GLY A 154 -3.86 -7.74 7.86
C GLY A 154 -5.23 -8.36 7.60
N VAL A 155 -5.60 -9.32 8.45
CA VAL A 155 -6.90 -10.00 8.38
C VAL A 155 -7.99 -9.11 8.98
N TRP A 156 -9.08 -8.91 8.24
CA TRP A 156 -10.22 -8.12 8.70
C TRP A 156 -10.97 -8.83 9.85
N GLY A 157 -11.32 -8.08 10.89
CA GLY A 157 -11.90 -8.61 12.13
C GLY A 157 -10.87 -9.22 13.09
N GLN A 158 -9.58 -9.21 12.75
CA GLN A 158 -8.51 -9.68 13.64
C GLN A 158 -7.46 -8.59 13.88
N SER A 159 -6.71 -8.22 12.84
CA SER A 159 -5.65 -7.19 12.92
C SER A 159 -6.06 -5.84 12.33
N LEU A 160 -7.11 -5.83 11.50
CA LEU A 160 -7.74 -4.64 10.94
C LEU A 160 -9.26 -4.69 11.16
N PRO A 161 -9.93 -3.54 11.35
CA PRO A 161 -9.35 -2.21 11.54
C PRO A 161 -8.58 -2.11 12.86
N SER A 162 -7.69 -1.12 12.99
CA SER A 162 -6.92 -0.88 14.22
C SER A 162 -7.09 0.57 14.67
N ARG A 163 -6.99 0.85 15.98
CA ARG A 163 -7.14 2.21 16.52
C ARG A 163 -6.09 3.21 16.02
N SER A 164 -4.93 2.73 15.57
CA SER A 164 -3.80 3.58 15.18
C SER A 164 -3.69 3.81 13.67
N PHE A 165 -4.66 3.34 12.89
CA PHE A 165 -4.62 3.45 11.42
C PHE A 165 -6.02 3.60 10.87
N HIS A 166 -6.25 4.71 10.16
CA HIS A 166 -7.57 5.14 9.69
C HIS A 166 -7.59 5.08 8.16
N PRO A 167 -8.01 3.94 7.58
CA PRO A 167 -7.99 3.79 6.13
C PRO A 167 -9.13 4.56 5.46
N ILE A 168 -8.82 5.17 4.32
CA ILE A 168 -9.80 5.73 3.38
C ILE A 168 -9.99 4.83 2.16
N ALA A 169 -9.04 3.93 1.89
CA ALA A 169 -9.20 2.88 0.90
C ALA A 169 -8.87 1.50 1.48
N LEU A 170 -9.62 0.49 1.05
CA LEU A 170 -9.46 -0.91 1.41
C LEU A 170 -9.56 -1.75 0.16
N ARG A 171 -8.70 -2.74 0.04
CA ARG A 171 -8.88 -3.83 -0.91
C ARG A 171 -8.63 -5.15 -0.21
N GLN A 172 -9.64 -6.00 -0.19
CA GLN A 172 -9.50 -7.38 0.26
C GLN A 172 -9.18 -8.29 -0.92
N ASN A 173 -8.48 -9.39 -0.70
CA ASN A 173 -8.42 -10.45 -1.70
C ASN A 173 -8.19 -11.82 -1.05
N LEU A 174 -9.23 -12.64 -1.04
CA LEU A 174 -9.25 -13.98 -0.43
C LEU A 174 -8.82 -13.97 1.05
N GLY A 175 -8.57 -15.16 1.61
CA GLY A 175 -7.98 -15.33 2.93
C GLY A 175 -6.46 -15.09 2.98
N PRO A 176 -5.85 -15.11 4.18
CA PRO A 176 -4.40 -15.00 4.35
C PRO A 176 -3.64 -16.15 3.66
N LEU A 177 -2.75 -15.83 2.71
CA LEU A 177 -1.82 -16.82 2.13
C LEU A 177 -0.58 -16.97 3.02
N VAL A 178 -0.02 -15.83 3.44
CA VAL A 178 1.09 -15.73 4.40
C VAL A 178 0.60 -14.97 5.62
N LEU A 179 0.85 -15.51 6.81
CA LEU A 179 0.56 -14.85 8.08
C LEU A 179 1.63 -15.17 9.13
N GLY A 180 2.13 -14.14 9.81
CA GLY A 180 3.19 -14.31 10.81
C GLY A 180 4.51 -14.87 10.24
N GLY A 181 4.81 -14.62 8.96
CA GLY A 181 6.00 -15.16 8.29
C GLY A 181 5.93 -16.66 8.00
N ARG A 182 4.72 -17.21 7.87
CA ARG A 182 4.48 -18.62 7.54
C ARG A 182 3.35 -18.74 6.54
N LEU A 183 3.38 -19.80 5.72
CA LEU A 183 2.22 -20.21 4.94
C LEU A 183 1.08 -20.62 5.88
N THR A 184 -0.14 -20.22 5.53
CA THR A 184 -1.33 -20.68 6.26
C THR A 184 -1.73 -22.08 5.80
N SER A 185 -2.54 -22.78 6.60
CA SER A 185 -3.10 -24.08 6.21
C SER A 185 -3.98 -23.98 4.96
N ALA A 186 -4.61 -22.82 4.72
CA ALA A 186 -5.43 -22.57 3.54
C ALA A 186 -4.63 -22.70 2.24
N ALA A 187 -3.33 -22.41 2.25
CA ALA A 187 -2.45 -22.59 1.08
C ALA A 187 -2.42 -24.03 0.56
N TYR A 188 -2.63 -25.01 1.44
CA TYR A 188 -2.53 -26.45 1.15
C TYR A 188 -3.89 -27.15 1.02
N ALA A 189 -4.98 -26.50 1.43
CA ALA A 189 -6.27 -27.16 1.61
C ALA A 189 -6.99 -27.42 0.27
N ASN A 190 -7.25 -26.36 -0.49
CA ASN A 190 -7.95 -26.46 -1.76
C ASN A 190 -7.40 -25.40 -2.72
N ILE A 191 -6.90 -25.84 -3.87
CA ILE A 191 -6.36 -24.94 -4.88
C ILE A 191 -7.41 -24.00 -5.47
N PHE A 192 -8.67 -24.43 -5.54
CA PHE A 192 -9.79 -23.61 -6.04
C PHE A 192 -10.23 -22.54 -5.05
N SER A 193 -9.72 -22.55 -3.81
CA SER A 193 -9.86 -21.41 -2.89
C SER A 193 -8.95 -20.25 -3.27
N TRP A 194 -8.01 -20.45 -4.19
CA TRP A 194 -7.04 -19.48 -4.68
C TRP A 194 -7.28 -19.18 -6.16
N GLY A 195 -8.51 -18.77 -6.48
CA GLY A 195 -8.94 -18.44 -7.83
C GLY A 195 -9.39 -19.63 -8.67
N SER A 196 -9.97 -19.31 -9.83
CA SER A 196 -10.47 -20.29 -10.81
C SER A 196 -9.50 -20.39 -11.98
N PRO A 197 -8.77 -21.51 -12.12
CA PRO A 197 -7.86 -21.69 -13.24
C PRO A 197 -8.56 -21.80 -14.59
N LEU A 198 -7.83 -21.52 -15.67
CA LEU A 198 -8.31 -21.76 -17.02
C LEU A 198 -8.30 -23.26 -17.32
N ASN A 199 -9.34 -23.75 -17.98
CA ASN A 199 -9.44 -25.14 -18.41
C ASN A 199 -9.21 -26.16 -17.27
N ASN A 200 -9.49 -25.78 -16.01
CA ASN A 200 -9.23 -26.54 -14.80
C ASN A 200 -7.75 -26.98 -14.61
N GLN A 201 -6.79 -26.24 -15.17
CA GLN A 201 -5.37 -26.51 -14.93
C GLN A 201 -4.98 -26.10 -13.49
N PRO A 202 -4.28 -26.91 -12.71
CA PRO A 202 -3.98 -26.56 -11.32
C PRO A 202 -3.00 -25.37 -11.20
N SER A 203 -2.19 -25.14 -12.22
CA SER A 203 -1.10 -24.18 -12.20
C SER A 203 -1.32 -23.10 -13.25
N GLU A 204 -1.11 -21.84 -12.86
CA GLU A 204 -1.36 -20.66 -13.68
C GLU A 204 -0.34 -19.56 -13.33
N PRO A 205 -0.17 -18.54 -14.18
CA PRO A 205 0.49 -17.29 -13.79
C PRO A 205 -0.19 -16.68 -12.57
N ARG A 206 0.58 -16.33 -11.56
CA ARG A 206 0.07 -15.79 -10.30
C ARG A 206 0.84 -14.56 -9.84
N SER A 207 0.14 -13.70 -9.12
CA SER A 207 0.70 -12.56 -8.41
C SER A 207 0.30 -12.58 -6.94
N GLY A 208 1.11 -11.96 -6.10
CA GLY A 208 0.87 -11.83 -4.66
C GLY A 208 1.40 -10.53 -4.13
N LEU A 209 0.81 -10.08 -3.02
CA LEU A 209 1.14 -8.84 -2.35
C LEU A 209 1.29 -9.10 -0.86
N GLY A 210 2.29 -8.49 -0.25
CA GLY A 210 2.48 -8.61 1.19
C GLY A 210 3.35 -7.52 1.78
N VAL A 211 3.44 -7.51 3.11
CA VAL A 211 4.29 -6.59 3.87
C VAL A 211 5.38 -7.35 4.61
N ASP A 212 6.60 -6.81 4.62
CA ASP A 212 7.72 -7.34 5.39
C ASP A 212 7.72 -6.84 6.85
N ALA A 213 8.73 -7.23 7.63
CA ALA A 213 8.87 -6.81 9.03
C ALA A 213 9.09 -5.31 9.23
N ALA A 214 9.61 -4.61 8.20
CA ALA A 214 9.83 -3.17 8.20
C ALA A 214 8.61 -2.40 7.64
N GLY A 215 7.55 -3.12 7.26
CA GLY A 215 6.34 -2.55 6.68
C GLY A 215 6.45 -2.26 5.18
N ASN A 216 7.55 -2.60 4.51
CA ASN A 216 7.66 -2.39 3.06
C ASN A 216 6.63 -3.26 2.33
N LEU A 217 6.01 -2.70 1.30
CA LEU A 217 5.07 -3.45 0.46
C LEU A 217 5.85 -4.19 -0.62
N ILE A 218 5.56 -5.46 -0.81
CA ILE A 218 6.26 -6.35 -1.72
C ILE A 218 5.25 -7.03 -2.63
N TYR A 219 5.39 -6.77 -3.92
CA TYR A 219 4.71 -7.47 -5.00
C TYR A 219 5.60 -8.59 -5.53
N VAL A 220 5.01 -9.76 -5.75
CA VAL A 220 5.70 -10.95 -6.28
C VAL A 220 4.85 -11.56 -7.38
N ALA A 221 5.41 -11.80 -8.56
CA ALA A 221 4.67 -12.46 -9.64
C ALA A 221 5.56 -13.25 -10.59
N THR A 222 4.94 -14.17 -11.32
CA THR A 222 5.56 -14.93 -12.40
C THR A 222 4.54 -15.27 -13.48
N MET A 223 5.02 -15.38 -14.72
CA MET A 223 4.27 -15.90 -15.87
C MET A 223 4.40 -17.41 -16.05
N SER A 224 5.16 -18.08 -15.17
CA SER A 224 5.18 -19.54 -15.13
C SER A 224 3.95 -20.07 -14.41
N ASP A 225 3.46 -21.22 -14.87
CA ASP A 225 2.34 -21.91 -14.24
C ASP A 225 2.74 -22.45 -12.87
N ILE A 226 2.13 -21.91 -11.82
CA ILE A 226 2.37 -22.31 -10.43
C ILE A 226 1.07 -22.47 -9.63
N GLY A 227 1.16 -23.19 -8.51
CA GLY A 227 0.12 -23.23 -7.48
C GLY A 227 0.32 -22.18 -6.36
N PRO A 228 -0.68 -22.01 -5.48
CA PRO A 228 -0.65 -21.02 -4.39
C PRO A 228 0.46 -21.28 -3.36
N VAL A 229 0.83 -22.54 -3.12
CA VAL A 229 1.94 -22.90 -2.23
C VAL A 229 3.26 -22.30 -2.74
N THR A 230 3.55 -22.43 -4.03
CA THR A 230 4.77 -21.88 -4.64
C THR A 230 4.77 -20.36 -4.60
N LEU A 231 3.62 -19.72 -4.86
CA LEU A 231 3.48 -18.27 -4.69
C LEU A 231 3.80 -17.84 -3.26
N GLY A 232 3.22 -18.51 -2.26
CA GLY A 232 3.44 -18.16 -0.87
C GLY A 232 4.88 -18.44 -0.41
N GLN A 233 5.54 -19.47 -0.93
CA GLN A 233 6.98 -19.67 -0.73
C GLN A 233 7.80 -18.52 -1.34
N ALA A 234 7.44 -18.00 -2.51
CA ALA A 234 8.09 -16.85 -3.13
C ALA A 234 7.88 -15.56 -2.31
N LEU A 235 6.68 -15.33 -1.77
CA LEU A 235 6.42 -14.24 -0.84
C LEU A 235 7.31 -14.35 0.41
N LEU A 236 7.41 -15.53 1.01
CA LEU A 236 8.29 -15.77 2.17
C LEU A 236 9.76 -15.54 1.83
N ALA A 237 10.25 -16.02 0.69
CA ALA A 237 11.61 -15.78 0.21
C ALA A 237 11.90 -14.30 -0.06
N ALA A 238 10.89 -13.53 -0.46
CA ALA A 238 10.98 -12.08 -0.58
C ALA A 238 10.95 -11.34 0.78
N GLY A 239 10.68 -12.03 1.89
CA GLY A 239 10.66 -11.47 3.24
C GLY A 239 9.28 -11.08 3.75
N VAL A 240 8.21 -11.40 3.02
CA VAL A 240 6.82 -11.11 3.42
C VAL A 240 6.45 -11.85 4.69
N ARG A 241 5.78 -11.15 5.60
CA ARG A 241 5.24 -11.70 6.85
C ARG A 241 3.73 -11.80 6.89
N THR A 242 3.05 -10.93 6.16
CA THR A 242 1.60 -10.94 6.01
C THR A 242 1.31 -10.67 4.55
N GLY A 243 0.56 -11.55 3.88
CA GLY A 243 0.35 -11.45 2.44
C GLY A 243 -0.85 -12.23 1.93
N MET A 244 -1.31 -11.81 0.75
CA MET A 244 -2.39 -12.43 -0.02
C MET A 244 -1.95 -12.72 -1.44
N GLU A 245 -2.65 -13.63 -2.08
CA GLU A 245 -2.67 -13.75 -3.54
C GLU A 245 -3.45 -12.56 -4.14
N LEU A 246 -3.08 -12.13 -5.34
CA LEU A 246 -3.77 -11.14 -6.17
C LEU A 246 -4.40 -11.83 -7.40
N ASP A 247 -4.85 -11.08 -8.41
CA ASP A 247 -5.42 -11.71 -9.60
C ASP A 247 -4.40 -12.64 -10.30
N MET A 248 -4.90 -13.70 -10.95
CA MET A 248 -4.13 -14.79 -11.57
C MET A 248 -4.64 -15.06 -12.98
N ASN A 249 -3.93 -15.91 -13.73
CA ASN A 249 -4.10 -16.23 -15.15
C ASN A 249 -3.33 -15.24 -16.04
N PRO A 250 -2.91 -15.63 -17.26
CA PRO A 250 -1.87 -14.92 -18.03
C PRO A 250 -2.07 -13.41 -18.24
N TYR A 251 -3.31 -12.93 -18.33
CA TYR A 251 -3.61 -11.52 -18.62
C TYR A 251 -3.56 -10.56 -17.42
N TRP A 252 -3.54 -11.07 -16.18
CA TRP A 252 -3.82 -10.22 -15.02
C TRP A 252 -2.60 -9.81 -14.22
N PRO A 253 -1.59 -10.65 -13.97
CA PRO A 253 -0.36 -10.20 -13.34
C PRO A 253 0.37 -9.21 -14.23
N ILE A 254 0.37 -7.95 -13.83
CA ILE A 254 1.03 -6.85 -14.56
C ILE A 254 1.83 -6.07 -13.53
N LEU A 255 3.06 -5.71 -13.89
CA LEU A 255 3.93 -4.83 -13.12
C LEU A 255 4.66 -3.90 -14.07
N GLY A 256 4.75 -2.63 -13.70
CA GLY A 256 5.70 -1.69 -14.25
C GLY A 256 6.29 -0.83 -13.15
N GLY A 257 7.61 -0.83 -12.99
CA GLY A 257 8.33 0.10 -12.12
C GLY A 257 9.22 1.03 -12.94
N SER A 258 9.34 2.28 -12.51
CA SER A 258 10.23 3.27 -13.10
C SER A 258 11.57 3.35 -12.36
N PHE A 259 12.57 3.98 -12.99
CA PHE A 259 13.88 4.24 -12.35
C PHE A 259 13.97 5.61 -11.65
N HIS A 260 12.89 6.39 -11.69
CA HIS A 260 12.74 7.68 -11.04
C HIS A 260 11.25 8.04 -10.96
N PRO A 261 10.83 8.92 -10.03
CA PRO A 261 9.45 9.40 -9.99
C PRO A 261 9.04 10.02 -11.33
N LEU A 262 7.96 9.52 -11.92
CA LEU A 262 7.40 10.00 -13.19
C LEU A 262 6.34 11.06 -12.91
N HIS A 263 6.51 12.26 -13.45
CA HIS A 263 5.55 13.36 -13.30
C HIS A 263 4.54 13.47 -14.47
N ALA A 264 4.72 12.63 -15.49
CA ALA A 264 3.89 12.48 -16.68
C ALA A 264 4.09 11.05 -17.23
N PRO A 265 3.26 10.56 -18.18
CA PRO A 265 3.46 9.26 -18.81
C PRO A 265 4.90 9.05 -19.26
N GLY A 266 5.46 7.89 -18.91
CA GLY A 266 6.87 7.58 -19.12
C GLY A 266 7.18 6.08 -19.04
N PRO A 267 8.45 5.69 -19.25
CA PRO A 267 8.83 4.28 -19.34
C PRO A 267 8.74 3.56 -17.99
N LEU A 268 8.28 2.31 -18.04
CA LEU A 268 8.18 1.40 -16.90
C LEU A 268 9.03 0.13 -17.15
N PRO A 269 10.38 0.21 -17.07
CA PRO A 269 11.28 -0.87 -17.45
C PRO A 269 11.29 -2.08 -16.49
N VAL A 270 10.86 -1.91 -15.23
CA VAL A 270 10.82 -3.02 -14.27
C VAL A 270 9.51 -3.78 -14.41
N GLN A 271 9.52 -4.88 -15.16
CA GLN A 271 8.31 -5.67 -15.46
C GLN A 271 8.45 -7.15 -15.09
N ILE A 272 7.34 -7.88 -15.11
CA ILE A 272 7.34 -9.35 -15.07
C ILE A 272 7.78 -9.85 -16.46
N PRO A 273 8.80 -10.70 -16.57
CA PRO A 273 9.15 -11.32 -17.85
C PRO A 273 7.94 -12.06 -18.45
N TYR A 274 7.71 -11.88 -19.75
CA TYR A 274 6.62 -12.50 -20.51
C TYR A 274 5.20 -12.05 -20.12
N SER A 275 5.05 -10.90 -19.44
CA SER A 275 3.73 -10.30 -19.19
C SER A 275 2.97 -10.11 -20.51
N GLU A 276 1.71 -10.51 -20.53
CA GLU A 276 0.83 -10.42 -21.70
C GLU A 276 0.48 -8.96 -22.06
N HIS A 277 0.61 -8.06 -21.09
CA HIS A 277 0.29 -6.65 -21.25
C HIS A 277 1.45 -5.76 -20.82
N ASP A 278 1.63 -4.68 -21.58
CA ASP A 278 2.50 -3.56 -21.20
C ASP A 278 1.83 -2.80 -20.03
N PRO A 279 2.55 -2.54 -18.93
CA PRO A 279 2.00 -1.82 -17.77
C PRO A 279 1.56 -0.38 -18.07
N ALA A 280 2.00 0.24 -19.18
CA ALA A 280 1.50 1.54 -19.64
C ALA A 280 0.00 1.53 -19.97
N ILE A 281 -0.63 0.35 -20.05
CA ILE A 281 -2.09 0.22 -20.15
C ILE A 281 -2.83 0.95 -19.03
N TYR A 282 -2.24 0.99 -17.82
CA TYR A 282 -2.80 1.71 -16.68
C TYR A 282 -2.76 3.24 -16.83
N PHE A 283 -2.01 3.79 -17.78
CA PHE A 283 -1.98 5.24 -18.02
C PHE A 283 -3.25 5.75 -18.72
N ASN A 284 -3.93 4.88 -19.47
CA ASN A 284 -5.06 5.25 -20.31
C ASN A 284 -6.39 4.68 -19.81
N GLY A 285 -6.37 3.67 -18.95
CA GLY A 285 -7.56 3.00 -18.46
C GLY A 285 -7.45 1.49 -18.52
N TRP A 286 -7.72 0.79 -17.42
CA TRP A 286 -7.82 -0.67 -17.40
C TRP A 286 -9.16 -1.18 -16.90
N GLN A 287 -9.53 -2.38 -17.35
CA GLN A 287 -10.80 -3.04 -16.99
C GLN A 287 -10.84 -3.59 -15.56
N ARG A 288 -9.68 -3.80 -14.92
CA ARG A 288 -9.54 -4.25 -13.53
C ARG A 288 -8.91 -3.18 -12.67
N ASP A 289 -9.12 -3.34 -11.37
CA ASP A 289 -8.46 -2.53 -10.38
C ASP A 289 -6.94 -2.74 -10.40
N PHE A 290 -6.22 -1.75 -9.90
CA PHE A 290 -4.77 -1.75 -9.84
C PHE A 290 -4.28 -0.81 -8.74
N PHE A 291 -3.00 -0.91 -8.44
CA PHE A 291 -2.32 -0.06 -7.49
C PHE A 291 -1.32 0.84 -8.20
N VAL A 292 -1.16 2.04 -7.66
CA VAL A 292 -0.14 3.01 -8.09
C VAL A 292 0.76 3.31 -6.91
N GLY A 293 2.05 3.05 -7.07
CA GLY A 293 3.09 3.47 -6.15
C GLY A 293 3.54 4.89 -6.48
N LEU A 294 3.61 5.75 -5.47
CA LEU A 294 4.06 7.14 -5.60
C LEU A 294 5.27 7.41 -4.70
N ALA A 295 6.00 8.49 -4.96
CA ALA A 295 7.06 8.94 -4.07
C ALA A 295 6.55 9.90 -2.98
N GLU A 296 7.10 9.78 -1.77
CA GLU A 296 7.00 10.83 -0.74
C GLU A 296 7.75 12.10 -1.19
N PRO A 297 7.41 13.29 -0.66
CA PRO A 297 8.14 14.53 -0.95
C PRO A 297 9.62 14.44 -0.60
N ASN A 298 10.45 15.23 -1.28
CA ASN A 298 11.90 15.26 -1.06
C ASN A 298 12.34 15.65 0.37
N SER A 299 11.54 16.45 1.08
CA SER A 299 11.83 16.88 2.47
C SER A 299 11.07 16.04 3.48
N TRP A 300 11.72 15.54 4.54
CA TRP A 300 11.10 14.84 5.67
C TRP A 300 10.12 15.70 6.50
N THR A 301 10.12 17.02 6.31
CA THR A 301 9.15 17.93 6.94
C THR A 301 7.84 18.03 6.17
N CYS A 302 7.72 17.32 5.04
CA CYS A 302 6.56 17.34 4.17
C CYS A 302 5.91 15.97 4.06
N SER A 303 4.62 15.92 3.81
CA SER A 303 3.90 14.69 3.46
C SER A 303 2.82 15.02 2.44
N TRP A 304 2.39 14.02 1.68
CA TRP A 304 1.17 14.12 0.89
C TRP A 304 -0.04 13.73 1.74
N VAL A 305 -1.17 14.38 1.52
CA VAL A 305 -2.47 13.99 2.07
C VAL A 305 -3.55 14.12 1.01
N SER A 306 -4.42 13.12 0.92
CA SER A 306 -5.71 13.13 0.24
C SER A 306 -6.77 12.79 1.30
N PRO A 307 -7.67 13.73 1.66
CA PRO A 307 -8.55 13.55 2.81
C PRO A 307 -9.66 12.50 2.61
N GLY A 308 -9.78 11.91 1.42
CA GLY A 308 -10.94 11.10 1.03
C GLY A 308 -12.21 11.96 0.89
N LEU A 309 -13.36 11.34 0.64
CA LEU A 309 -14.61 12.10 0.48
C LEU A 309 -15.02 12.78 1.78
N THR A 310 -14.95 14.11 1.81
CA THR A 310 -15.36 14.92 2.98
C THR A 310 -16.84 15.32 2.96
N THR A 311 -17.51 15.20 1.82
CA THR A 311 -18.93 15.53 1.61
C THR A 311 -19.59 14.49 0.69
N ARG A 312 -20.93 14.50 0.60
CA ARG A 312 -21.64 13.72 -0.44
C ARG A 312 -21.36 14.32 -1.81
N GLY A 313 -20.42 13.75 -2.57
CA GLY A 313 -20.14 14.13 -3.96
C GLY A 313 -18.94 13.38 -4.53
N LEU A 314 -18.91 13.16 -5.85
CA LEU A 314 -17.82 12.47 -6.56
C LEU A 314 -16.69 13.45 -6.93
N VAL A 315 -16.31 14.30 -5.98
CA VAL A 315 -15.28 15.32 -6.22
C VAL A 315 -13.90 14.68 -6.09
N PRO A 316 -12.99 14.89 -7.05
CA PRO A 316 -11.61 14.42 -6.94
C PRO A 316 -10.95 14.82 -5.62
N GLN A 317 -10.14 13.94 -5.06
CA GLN A 317 -9.43 14.15 -3.80
C GLN A 317 -7.93 14.33 -4.05
N PRO A 318 -7.51 15.50 -4.59
CA PRO A 318 -6.15 15.72 -5.02
C PRO A 318 -5.17 15.63 -3.86
N LEU A 319 -3.97 15.14 -4.16
CA LEU A 319 -2.86 15.13 -3.22
C LEU A 319 -2.45 16.57 -2.89
N ARG A 320 -2.37 16.87 -1.60
CA ARG A 320 -1.89 18.16 -1.09
C ARG A 320 -0.63 17.94 -0.28
N ALA A 321 0.39 18.74 -0.55
CA ALA A 321 1.59 18.74 0.28
C ALA A 321 1.30 19.50 1.59
N VAL A 322 1.55 18.85 2.72
CA VAL A 322 1.38 19.43 4.06
C VAL A 322 2.69 19.39 4.83
N GLY A 323 2.89 20.36 5.72
CA GLY A 323 4.08 20.48 6.55
C GLY A 323 4.80 21.82 6.41
N THR A 324 5.91 21.98 7.12
CA THR A 324 6.67 23.23 7.14
C THR A 324 7.56 23.35 5.91
N GLY A 325 7.39 24.42 5.15
CA GLY A 325 8.21 24.73 3.97
C GLY A 325 7.88 23.91 2.72
N CYS A 326 6.74 23.21 2.70
CA CYS A 326 6.34 22.41 1.57
C CYS A 326 5.87 23.28 0.40
N PRO A 327 6.17 22.89 -0.86
CA PRO A 327 5.62 23.58 -2.02
C PRO A 327 4.10 23.59 -1.94
N ARG A 328 3.46 24.71 -2.30
CA ARG A 328 2.00 24.72 -2.47
C ARG A 328 1.70 23.95 -3.76
N SER A 329 0.94 22.86 -3.61
CA SER A 329 0.30 22.11 -4.70
C SER A 329 -0.78 22.94 -5.37
#